data_AF-A0A6V7K3Z4-F1
#
_entry.id   AF-A0A6V7K3Z4-F1
#
_cell.length_a   1.000
_cell.length_b   1.000
_cell.length_c   1.000
_cell.angle_alpha   90.00
_cell.angle_beta   90.00
_cell.angle_gamma   90.00
#
_symmetry.space_group_name_H-M   'P 1'
#
loop_
_entity.id
_entity.type
_entity.pdbx_description
1 polymer ?
#
loop_
_entity_poly.entity_id
_entity_poly.type
_entity_poly.pdbx_seq_one_letter_code
_entity_poly.pdbx_strand_id
1 'polypeptide(L)'
;ESGEIDIAPNTRVGTRRYMAPEVLDESLNTSSFDAFKMADMYSVGLVLWEICRRCVTGGRVSSVEDYALPYHDVVPSDPDFEDMRLAVCVKRLRPVIPTRWENDP
;
A
#
# COMPACT_ATOMS: atom_id res chain seq x y z
N GLU A 1 -21.34 19.54 6.06
CA GLU A 1 -20.43 19.41 4.91
C GLU A 1 -21.16 18.67 3.81
N SER A 2 -21.13 19.18 2.58
CA SER A 2 -21.97 18.71 1.46
C SER A 2 -21.50 17.41 0.80
N GLY A 3 -20.36 16.84 1.19
CA GLY A 3 -19.90 15.53 0.70
C GLY A 3 -19.55 15.46 -0.80
N GLU A 4 -19.73 16.56 -1.54
CA GLU A 4 -19.38 16.67 -2.95
C GLU A 4 -17.92 17.09 -3.10
N ILE A 5 -17.22 16.41 -4.01
CA ILE A 5 -15.79 16.59 -4.25
C ILE A 5 -15.60 17.06 -5.69
N ASP A 6 -14.95 18.20 -5.87
CA ASP A 6 -14.56 18.72 -7.18
C ASP A 6 -13.21 18.11 -7.57
N ILE A 7 -13.24 16.96 -8.24
CA ILE A 7 -12.03 16.18 -8.60
C ILE A 7 -11.79 16.27 -10.09
N ALA A 8 -10.53 16.49 -10.47
CA ALA A 8 -10.09 16.40 -11.85
C ALA A 8 -10.44 15.03 -12.46
N PRO A 9 -10.77 14.93 -13.76
CA PRO A 9 -11.22 13.69 -14.39
C PRO A 9 -10.18 12.55 -14.34
N ASN A 10 -8.91 12.84 -14.02
CA ASN A 10 -7.88 11.84 -13.81
C ASN A 10 -7.62 11.61 -12.32
N THR A 11 -8.15 10.52 -11.78
CA THR A 11 -7.98 10.11 -10.37
C THR A 11 -6.67 9.37 -10.11
N ARG A 12 -5.95 8.95 -11.17
CA ARG A 12 -4.66 8.27 -11.08
C ARG A 12 -3.51 9.26 -10.89
N VAL A 13 -3.55 10.00 -9.81
CA VAL A 13 -2.50 10.94 -9.40
C VAL A 13 -1.80 10.46 -8.12
N GLY A 14 -0.51 10.73 -8.00
CA GLY A 14 0.31 10.31 -6.85
C GLY A 14 1.31 9.20 -7.16
N THR A 15 1.92 8.63 -6.11
CA THR A 15 2.95 7.60 -6.23
C THR A 15 2.34 6.23 -6.52
N ARG A 16 2.52 5.71 -7.74
CA ARG A 16 1.90 4.46 -8.23
C ARG A 16 2.04 3.27 -7.28
N ARG A 17 3.21 3.14 -6.64
CA ARG A 17 3.50 2.05 -5.67
C ARG A 17 2.52 1.97 -4.50
N TYR A 18 1.92 3.10 -4.10
CA TYR A 18 1.04 3.19 -2.94
C TYR A 18 -0.45 3.25 -3.30
N MET A 19 -0.79 3.26 -4.60
CA MET A 19 -2.18 3.36 -5.03
C MET A 19 -3.00 2.14 -4.63
N ALA A 20 -4.17 2.39 -4.07
CA ALA A 20 -5.15 1.37 -3.72
C ALA A 20 -5.65 0.61 -4.96
N PRO A 21 -6.10 -0.66 -4.82
CA PRO A 21 -6.56 -1.46 -5.95
C PRO A 21 -7.65 -0.76 -6.77
N GLU A 22 -8.60 -0.11 -6.12
CA GLU A 22 -9.70 0.63 -6.75
C GLU A 22 -9.24 1.86 -7.54
N VAL A 23 -8.07 2.43 -7.21
CA VAL A 23 -7.44 3.50 -7.98
C VAL A 23 -6.68 2.92 -9.19
N LEU A 24 -6.01 1.77 -8.99
CA LEU A 24 -5.24 1.09 -10.03
C LEU A 24 -6.14 0.52 -11.13
N ASP A 25 -7.31 -0.01 -10.80
CA ASP A 25 -8.24 -0.61 -11.77
C ASP A 25 -9.38 0.32 -12.21
N GLU A 26 -9.34 1.60 -11.82
CA GLU A 26 -10.34 2.63 -12.14
C GLU A 26 -11.76 2.32 -11.61
N SER A 27 -11.90 1.46 -10.61
CA SER A 27 -13.20 1.18 -9.97
C SER A 27 -13.56 2.10 -8.78
N LEU A 28 -12.70 3.07 -8.46
CA LEU A 28 -12.93 4.04 -7.39
C LEU A 28 -14.23 4.83 -7.60
N ASN A 29 -15.08 4.85 -6.58
CA ASN A 29 -16.28 5.67 -6.58
C ASN A 29 -15.95 7.15 -6.32
N THR A 30 -15.80 7.93 -7.40
CA THR A 30 -15.40 9.34 -7.34
C THR A 30 -16.46 10.27 -6.74
N SER A 31 -17.72 9.83 -6.65
CA SER A 31 -18.79 10.60 -6.01
C SER A 31 -18.85 10.42 -4.50
N SER A 32 -17.97 9.58 -3.92
CA SER A 32 -17.96 9.28 -2.49
C SER A 32 -16.64 9.68 -1.85
N PHE A 33 -16.68 10.65 -0.93
CA PHE A 33 -15.49 11.07 -0.18
C PHE A 33 -14.91 9.96 0.69
N ASP A 34 -15.78 9.08 1.18
CA ASP A 34 -15.35 7.90 1.94
C ASP A 34 -14.49 6.95 1.09
N ALA A 35 -14.72 6.85 -0.23
CA ALA A 35 -13.89 6.05 -1.11
C ALA A 35 -12.43 6.56 -1.15
N PHE A 36 -12.23 7.88 -1.18
CA PHE A 36 -10.89 8.48 -1.10
C PHE A 36 -10.23 8.22 0.24
N LYS A 37 -10.96 8.34 1.35
CA LYS A 37 -10.44 7.99 2.68
C LYS A 37 -10.03 6.52 2.77
N MET A 38 -10.78 5.62 2.14
CA MET A 38 -10.42 4.20 2.11
C MET A 38 -9.14 3.95 1.28
N ALA A 39 -8.97 4.66 0.16
CA ALA A 39 -7.73 4.62 -0.61
C ALA A 39 -6.52 5.16 0.17
N ASP A 40 -6.71 6.21 0.99
CA ASP A 40 -5.69 6.69 1.92
C ASP A 40 -5.34 5.63 2.98
N MET A 41 -6.35 4.95 3.55
CA MET A 41 -6.13 3.88 4.53
C MET A 41 -5.33 2.70 3.96
N TYR A 42 -5.50 2.39 2.68
CA TYR A 42 -4.66 1.42 1.99
C TYR A 42 -3.18 1.88 1.98
N SER A 43 -2.94 3.14 1.58
CA SER A 43 -1.59 3.72 1.55
C SER A 43 -0.94 3.75 2.94
N VAL A 44 -1.72 4.12 3.96
CA VAL A 44 -1.28 4.09 5.37
C VAL A 44 -0.88 2.68 5.80
N GLY A 45 -1.64 1.64 5.41
CA GLY A 45 -1.29 0.26 5.70
C GLY A 45 0.07 -0.16 5.16
N LEU A 46 0.42 0.30 3.95
CA LEU A 46 1.74 0.05 3.35
C LEU A 46 2.86 0.77 4.10
N VAL A 47 2.64 2.01 4.53
CA VAL A 47 3.61 2.77 5.33
C VAL A 47 3.81 2.15 6.71
N LEU A 48 2.73 1.69 7.36
CA LEU A 48 2.84 0.96 8.62
C LEU A 48 3.66 -0.32 8.46
N TRP A 49 3.49 -1.05 7.34
CA TRP A 49 4.34 -2.20 7.04
C TRP A 49 5.83 -1.82 6.93
N GLU A 50 6.18 -0.71 6.27
CA GLU A 50 7.56 -0.22 6.20
C GLU A 50 8.13 0.09 7.59
N ILE A 51 7.34 0.74 8.44
CA ILE A 51 7.72 1.08 9.82
C ILE A 51 7.94 -0.21 10.63
N CYS A 52 7.00 -1.15 10.60
CA CYS A 52 7.07 -2.39 11.36
C CYS A 52 8.26 -3.28 10.97
N ARG A 53 8.70 -3.24 9.70
CA ARG A 53 9.94 -3.91 9.28
C ARG A 53 11.19 -3.39 9.97
N ARG A 54 11.18 -2.12 10.37
CA ARG A 54 12.28 -1.45 11.08
C ARG A 54 12.15 -1.50 12.60
N CYS A 55 11.04 -2.02 13.11
CA CYS A 55 10.87 -2.31 14.53
C CYS A 55 11.69 -3.55 14.92
N VAL A 56 12.61 -3.36 15.86
CA VAL A 56 13.38 -4.45 16.47
C VAL A 56 12.43 -5.32 17.28
N THR A 57 12.41 -6.63 16.96
CA THR A 57 11.66 -7.62 17.74
C THR A 57 12.56 -8.81 18.08
N GLY A 58 12.13 -9.61 19.05
CA GLY A 58 12.89 -10.78 19.52
C GLY A 58 13.79 -10.45 20.71
N GLY A 59 13.42 -10.93 21.89
CA GLY A 59 14.03 -10.57 23.18
C GLY A 59 15.57 -10.54 23.22
N ARG A 60 16.24 -11.69 23.31
CA ARG A 60 17.71 -11.76 23.51
C ARG A 60 18.53 -11.57 22.22
N VAL A 61 17.91 -11.76 21.05
CA VAL A 61 18.55 -11.56 19.74
C VAL A 61 17.70 -10.56 18.98
N SER A 62 18.15 -9.30 18.99
CA SER A 62 17.51 -8.22 18.24
C SER A 62 17.60 -8.52 16.75
N SER A 63 16.47 -8.80 16.12
CA SER A 63 16.37 -9.01 14.67
C SER A 63 15.47 -7.94 14.05
N VAL A 64 15.83 -7.51 12.84
CA VAL A 64 15.09 -6.51 12.07
C VAL A 64 15.35 -6.77 10.60
N GLU A 65 14.35 -6.60 9.73
CA GLU A 65 14.60 -6.67 8.29
C GLU A 65 15.25 -5.37 7.80
N ASP A 66 16.01 -5.49 6.72
CA ASP A 66 16.44 -4.32 5.97
C ASP A 66 15.23 -3.51 5.47
N TYR A 67 15.45 -2.19 5.40
CA TYR A 67 14.48 -1.29 4.80
C TYR A 67 14.19 -1.73 3.37
N ALA A 68 12.90 -1.76 3.03
CA ALA A 68 12.46 -2.03 1.69
C ALA A 68 11.13 -1.34 1.43
N LEU A 69 10.93 -0.89 0.20
CA LEU A 69 9.65 -0.32 -0.24
C LEU A 69 8.57 -1.42 -0.34
N PRO A 70 7.28 -1.08 -0.22
CA PRO A 70 6.21 -2.04 -0.47
C PRO A 70 6.33 -2.62 -1.88
N TYR A 71 6.13 -3.93 -2.01
CA TYR A 71 6.24 -4.67 -3.28
C TYR A 71 7.62 -4.68 -3.94
N HIS A 72 8.71 -4.31 -3.23
CA HIS A 72 10.07 -4.27 -3.78
C HIS A 72 10.55 -5.60 -4.39
N ASP A 73 9.94 -6.72 -4.00
CA ASP A 73 10.25 -8.09 -4.39
C ASP A 73 9.50 -8.54 -5.65
N VAL A 74 8.46 -7.81 -6.06
CA VAL A 74 7.55 -8.22 -7.15
C VAL A 74 7.33 -7.17 -8.24
N VAL A 75 7.80 -5.93 -8.05
CA VAL A 75 7.77 -4.85 -9.07
C VAL A 75 9.11 -4.11 -9.13
N PRO A 76 9.47 -3.46 -10.26
CA PRO A 76 10.71 -2.69 -10.38
C PRO A 76 10.73 -1.46 -9.45
N SER A 77 11.88 -0.80 -9.30
CA SER A 77 12.04 0.35 -8.39
C SER A 77 11.14 1.55 -8.75
N ASP A 78 10.97 1.85 -10.03
CA ASP A 78 10.00 2.82 -10.56
C ASP A 78 8.94 2.08 -11.40
N PRO A 79 7.92 1.48 -10.75
CA PRO A 79 6.92 0.68 -11.43
C PRO A 79 5.95 1.57 -12.19
N ASP A 80 5.50 1.12 -13.35
CA ASP A 80 4.41 1.80 -14.07
C ASP A 80 3.02 1.41 -13.49
N PHE A 81 1.95 1.88 -14.14
CA PHE A 81 0.59 1.57 -13.69
C PHE A 81 0.25 0.09 -13.87
N GLU A 82 0.72 -0.52 -14.95
CA GLU A 82 0.39 -1.90 -15.28
C GLU A 82 1.13 -2.88 -14.36
N ASP A 83 2.39 -2.58 -14.01
CA ASP A 83 3.16 -3.32 -13.01
C ASP A 83 2.38 -3.44 -11.70
N MET A 84 1.90 -2.30 -11.19
CA MET A 84 1.15 -2.24 -9.93
C MET A 84 -0.22 -2.90 -10.05
N ARG A 85 -0.94 -2.68 -11.15
CA ARG A 85 -2.26 -3.31 -11.39
C ARG A 85 -2.14 -4.83 -11.47
N LEU A 86 -1.12 -5.35 -12.15
CA LEU A 86 -0.88 -6.78 -12.25
C LEU A 86 -0.54 -7.38 -10.88
N ALA A 87 0.31 -6.73 -10.09
CA ALA A 87 0.66 -7.21 -8.75
C ALA A 87 -0.53 -7.15 -7.77
N VAL A 88 -1.19 -6.00 -7.67
CA VAL A 88 -2.16 -5.68 -6.61
C VAL A 88 -3.58 -6.17 -6.93
N CYS A 89 -4.04 -5.99 -8.18
CA CYS A 89 -5.42 -6.27 -8.58
C CYS A 89 -5.56 -7.67 -9.19
N VAL A 90 -4.65 -8.05 -10.11
CA VAL A 90 -4.73 -9.33 -10.84
C VAL A 90 -4.17 -10.49 -10.00
N LYS A 91 -2.90 -10.40 -9.58
CA LYS A 91 -2.25 -11.43 -8.76
C LYS A 91 -2.66 -11.36 -7.29
N ARG A 92 -3.32 -10.27 -6.87
CA ARG A 92 -3.80 -10.03 -5.49
C ARG A 92 -2.70 -10.15 -4.44
N LEU A 93 -1.49 -9.73 -4.78
CA LEU A 93 -0.34 -9.75 -3.87
C LEU A 93 -0.45 -8.62 -2.86
N ARG A 94 0.16 -8.84 -1.69
CA ARG A 94 0.35 -7.84 -0.62
C ARG A 94 1.76 -7.99 -0.06
N PRO A 95 2.34 -6.95 0.56
CA PRO A 95 3.65 -7.08 1.19
C PRO A 95 3.62 -8.19 2.25
N VAL A 96 4.63 -9.05 2.24
CA VAL A 96 4.71 -10.21 3.13
C VAL A 96 4.81 -9.75 4.58
N ILE A 97 4.00 -10.32 5.46
CA ILE A 97 4.09 -10.13 6.91
C ILE A 97 5.19 -11.07 7.44
N PRO A 98 6.30 -10.54 8.00
CA PRO A 98 7.37 -11.38 8.54
C PRO A 98 6.89 -12.23 9.71
N THR A 99 7.23 -13.53 9.70
CA THR A 99 6.86 -14.49 10.77
C THR A 99 7.36 -14.09 12.16
N ARG A 100 8.43 -13.28 12.24
CA ARG A 100 8.93 -12.76 13.52
C ARG A 100 7.93 -11.85 14.23
N TRP A 101 6.98 -11.22 13.53
CA TRP A 101 5.95 -10.37 14.14
C TRP A 101 4.94 -11.18 14.97
N GLU A 102 4.76 -12.47 14.67
CA GLU A 102 3.83 -13.35 15.41
C GLU A 102 4.38 -13.80 16.76
N ASN A 103 5.71 -13.73 16.94
CA ASN A 103 6.41 -14.32 18.08
C ASN A 103 6.92 -13.28 19.09
N ASP A 104 6.50 -12.02 18.94
CA ASP A 104 6.81 -10.95 19.90
C ASP A 104 5.68 -10.84 20.93
N PRO A 105 5.93 -11.13 22.23
CA PRO A 105 4.92 -11.15 23.27
C PRO A 105 4.38 -9.76 23.66
#